data_AF-A0A9E4F325-F1
#
_entry.id   AF-A0A9E4F325-F1
#
_cell.length_a   1.000
_cell.length_b   1.000
_cell.length_c   1.000
_cell.angle_alpha   90.00
_cell.angle_beta   90.00
_cell.angle_gamma   90.00
#
_symmetry.space_group_name_H-M   'P 1'
#
loop_
_entity.id
_entity.type
_entity.pdbx_description
1 polymer ?
#
loop_
_entity_poly.entity_id
_entity_poly.type
_entity_poly.pdbx_seq_one_letter_code
_entity_poly.pdbx_strand_id
1 'polypeptide(L)'
;MTTTQPTKSIGVAILLWWFTGLFGGHRFYLEREHAKTMLALGIGGFVLLGLGIVGLLPFLFVGAAVLAAVGVWELIDVFSLSRWVRESGTAAQH
;
A
#
# COMPACT_ATOMS: atom_id res chain seq x y z
N MET A 1 -28.59 -8.24 -15.52
CA MET A 1 -27.71 -7.18 -16.08
C MET A 1 -26.31 -7.46 -15.55
N THR A 2 -25.49 -8.20 -16.30
CA THR A 2 -24.12 -8.56 -15.89
C THR A 2 -23.23 -7.34 -16.07
N THR A 3 -22.89 -6.66 -14.98
CA THR A 3 -21.91 -5.58 -14.98
C THR A 3 -20.53 -6.20 -15.13
N THR A 4 -20.00 -6.25 -16.36
CA THR A 4 -18.59 -6.61 -16.57
C THR A 4 -17.74 -5.51 -15.95
N GLN A 5 -17.25 -5.72 -14.73
CA GLN A 5 -16.31 -4.78 -14.12
C GLN A 5 -15.08 -4.67 -15.03
N PRO A 6 -14.61 -3.46 -15.33
CA PRO A 6 -13.44 -3.27 -16.16
C PRO A 6 -12.23 -3.97 -15.51
N THR A 7 -11.52 -4.77 -16.29
CA THR A 7 -10.31 -5.46 -15.82
C THR A 7 -9.29 -4.43 -15.32
N LYS A 8 -8.81 -4.61 -14.08
CA LYS A 8 -7.82 -3.71 -13.48
C LYS A 8 -6.50 -3.84 -14.26
N SER A 9 -5.75 -2.75 -14.40
CA SER A 9 -4.52 -2.72 -15.20
C SER A 9 -3.27 -2.91 -14.34
N ILE A 10 -2.38 -3.82 -14.77
CA ILE A 10 -1.08 -4.02 -14.13
C ILE A 10 -0.20 -2.76 -14.19
N GLY A 11 -0.26 -2.00 -15.29
CA GLY A 11 0.50 -0.76 -15.43
C GLY A 11 0.06 0.30 -14.42
N VAL A 12 -1.25 0.42 -14.20
CA VAL A 12 -1.82 1.34 -13.19
C VAL A 12 -1.46 0.88 -11.78
N ALA A 13 -1.51 -0.42 -11.52
CA ALA A 13 -1.11 -0.98 -10.23
C ALA A 13 0.36 -0.69 -9.91
N ILE A 14 1.27 -0.88 -10.88
CA ILE A 14 2.72 -0.59 -10.70
C ILE A 14 2.95 0.91 -10.50
N LEU A 15 2.25 1.76 -11.27
CA LEU A 15 2.35 3.22 -11.13
C LEU A 15 1.90 3.66 -9.73
N LEU A 16 0.77 3.12 -9.25
CA LEU A 16 0.29 3.38 -7.89
C LEU A 16 1.24 2.85 -6.84
N TRP A 17 1.79 1.64 -7.02
CA TRP A 17 2.78 1.08 -6.11
C TRP A 17 3.99 2.01 -5.99
N TRP A 18 4.55 2.48 -7.11
CA TRP A 18 5.70 3.38 -7.09
C TRP A 18 5.42 4.73 -6.42
N PHE A 19 4.29 5.37 -6.73
CA PHE A 19 3.99 6.73 -6.23
C PHE A 19 3.36 6.75 -4.84
N THR A 20 2.61 5.71 -4.48
CA THR A 20 1.80 5.65 -3.25
C THR A 20 2.11 4.44 -2.39
N GLY A 21 3.22 3.74 -2.65
CA GLY A 21 3.59 2.47 -2.01
C GLY A 21 3.55 2.55 -0.48
N LEU A 22 4.22 3.54 0.11
CA LEU A 22 4.23 3.75 1.58
C LEU A 22 2.84 4.04 2.17
N PHE A 23 1.89 4.49 1.35
CA PHE A 23 0.50 4.74 1.75
C PHE A 23 -0.47 3.62 1.33
N GLY A 24 0.00 2.64 0.54
CA GLY A 24 -0.79 1.50 0.07
C GLY A 24 -1.80 1.81 -1.04
N GLY A 25 -1.61 2.83 -1.87
CA GLY A 25 -2.60 3.19 -2.90
C GLY A 25 -2.85 2.11 -3.95
N HIS A 26 -1.85 1.27 -4.27
CA HIS A 26 -2.04 0.07 -5.11
C HIS A 26 -3.03 -0.92 -4.49
N ARG A 27 -3.08 -1.04 -3.16
CA ARG A 27 -4.04 -1.90 -2.45
C ARG A 27 -5.45 -1.34 -2.47
N PHE A 28 -5.60 -0.02 -2.41
CA PHE A 28 -6.91 0.61 -2.58
C PHE A 28 -7.46 0.38 -4.00
N TYR A 29 -6.61 0.49 -5.02
CA TYR A 29 -7.02 0.24 -6.40
C TYR A 29 -7.41 -1.21 -6.68
N LEU A 30 -6.67 -2.16 -6.09
CA LEU A 30 -6.90 -3.60 -6.21
C LEU A 30 -7.88 -4.16 -5.16
N GLU A 31 -8.51 -3.29 -4.36
CA GLU A 31 -9.50 -3.64 -3.31
C GLU A 31 -8.99 -4.72 -2.34
N ARG A 32 -7.69 -4.62 -1.98
CA ARG A 32 -7.02 -5.60 -1.12
C ARG A 32 -7.26 -5.32 0.35
N GLU A 33 -7.34 -6.40 1.11
CA GLU A 33 -7.38 -6.33 2.57
C GLU A 33 -6.14 -5.61 3.11
N HIS A 34 -6.29 -4.97 4.27
CA HIS A 34 -5.24 -4.19 4.93
C HIS A 34 -4.78 -2.91 4.20
N ALA A 35 -5.47 -2.45 3.15
CA ALA A 35 -5.18 -1.13 2.54
C ALA A 35 -5.24 0.00 3.58
N LYS A 36 -6.28 0.00 4.43
CA LYS A 36 -6.44 0.97 5.53
C LYS A 36 -5.34 0.85 6.58
N THR A 37 -4.89 -0.37 6.87
CA THR A 37 -3.81 -0.64 7.83
C THR A 37 -2.50 -0.07 7.31
N MET A 38 -2.17 -0.31 6.05
CA MET A 38 -0.94 0.22 5.44
C MET A 38 -0.95 1.76 5.42
N LEU A 39 -2.09 2.37 5.06
CA LEU A 39 -2.26 3.83 5.13
C LEU A 39 -2.06 4.37 6.55
N ALA A 40 -2.68 3.75 7.55
CA ALA A 40 -2.56 4.16 8.94
C ALA A 40 -1.12 4.04 9.45
N LEU A 41 -0.42 2.94 9.11
CA LEU A 41 0.99 2.75 9.47
C LEU A 41 1.91 3.73 8.73
N GLY A 42 1.66 4.02 7.45
CA GLY A 42 2.41 5.01 6.68
C GLY A 42 2.28 6.40 7.28
N ILE A 43 1.05 6.89 7.47
CA ILE A 43 0.77 8.19 8.10
C ILE A 43 1.35 8.24 9.51
N GLY A 44 1.07 7.22 10.34
CA GLY A 44 1.56 7.14 11.71
C GLY A 44 3.10 7.14 11.78
N GLY A 45 3.75 6.40 10.88
CA GLY A 45 5.21 6.38 10.75
C GLY A 45 5.79 7.76 10.44
N PHE A 46 5.21 8.50 9.49
CA PHE A 46 5.64 9.88 9.18
C PHE A 46 5.38 10.85 10.33
N VAL A 47 4.24 10.72 11.03
CA VAL A 47 3.95 11.54 12.22
C VAL A 47 4.99 11.29 13.31
N LEU A 48 5.27 10.03 13.63
CA LEU A 48 6.28 9.66 14.64
C LEU A 48 7.68 10.14 14.24
N LEU A 49 8.05 9.99 12.98
CA LEU A 49 9.32 10.50 12.44
C LEU A 49 9.40 12.02 12.59
N GLY A 50 8.34 12.74 12.23
CA GLY A 50 8.24 14.19 12.36
C GLY A 50 8.36 14.68 13.81
N LEU A 51 7.68 14.01 14.75
CA LEU A 51 7.84 14.27 16.19
C LEU A 51 9.28 14.06 16.64
N GLY A 52 9.92 13.00 16.14
CA GLY A 52 11.34 12.72 16.34
C GLY A 52 12.25 13.87 15.91
N ILE A 53 12.01 14.41 14.72
CA ILE A 53 12.79 15.51 14.13
C ILE A 53 12.63 16.82 14.93
N VAL A 54 11.44 17.08 15.48
CA VAL A 54 11.13 18.31 16.23
C VAL A 54 11.61 18.26 17.70
N GLY A 55 12.35 17.20 18.08
CA GLY A 55 13.04 17.11 19.37
C GLY A 55 12.57 15.99 20.29
N LEU A 56 11.59 15.18 19.88
CA LEU A 56 11.16 14.01 20.63
C LEU A 56 11.91 12.74 20.16
N LEU A 57 13.22 12.73 20.39
CA LEU A 57 14.18 11.77 19.83
C LEU A 57 13.76 10.28 19.87
N PRO A 58 13.10 9.74 20.93
CA PRO A 58 12.64 8.36 20.91
C PRO A 58 11.66 8.03 19.77
N PHE A 59 10.80 8.96 19.38
CA PHE A 59 9.85 8.73 18.29
C PHE A 59 10.50 8.71 16.91
N LEU A 60 11.70 9.27 16.76
CA LEU A 60 12.46 9.20 15.50
C LEU A 60 12.75 7.73 15.12
N PHE A 61 13.25 6.96 16.08
CA PHE A 61 13.58 5.55 15.86
C PHE A 61 12.34 4.70 15.64
N VAL A 62 11.26 4.96 16.39
CA VAL A 62 9.99 4.24 16.22
C VAL A 62 9.38 4.55 14.86
N GLY A 63 9.32 5.83 14.45
CA GLY A 63 8.81 6.23 13.14
C GLY A 63 9.62 5.63 12.01
N ALA A 64 10.95 5.68 12.10
CA ALA A 64 11.84 5.05 11.13
C ALA A 64 11.65 3.53 11.04
N ALA A 65 11.51 2.84 12.18
CA ALA A 65 11.27 1.39 12.20
C ALA A 65 9.92 1.02 11.58
N VAL A 66 8.85 1.78 11.86
CA VAL A 66 7.54 1.57 11.25
C VAL A 66 7.60 1.78 9.74
N LEU A 67 8.20 2.89 9.28
CA LEU A 67 8.33 3.16 7.85
C LEU A 67 9.21 2.12 7.13
N ALA A 68 10.27 1.63 7.78
CA ALA A 68 11.09 0.55 7.24
C ALA A 68 10.29 -0.76 7.11
N ALA A 69 9.48 -1.11 8.10
CA ALA A 69 8.60 -2.27 8.04
C ALA A 69 7.56 -2.14 6.92
N VAL A 70 6.95 -0.96 6.77
CA VAL A 70 6.03 -0.66 5.64
C VAL A 70 6.76 -0.73 4.30
N GLY A 71 8.00 -0.25 4.22
CA GLY A 71 8.83 -0.34 3.01
C GLY A 71 9.14 -1.78 2.62
N VAL A 72 9.51 -2.64 3.58
CA VAL A 72 9.68 -4.09 3.33
C VAL A 72 8.37 -4.72 2.88
N TRP A 73 7.25 -4.34 3.51
CA TRP A 73 5.93 -4.84 3.12
C TRP A 73 5.56 -4.46 1.68
N GLU A 74 5.87 -3.22 1.29
CA GLU A 74 5.65 -2.69 -0.05
C GLU A 74 6.51 -3.40 -1.11
N LEU A 75 7.77 -3.73 -0.77
CA LEU A 75 8.63 -4.55 -1.63
C LEU A 75 8.07 -5.96 -1.84
N ILE A 76 7.44 -6.55 -0.82
CA ILE A 76 6.79 -7.86 -0.95
C ILE A 76 5.56 -7.76 -1.86
N ASP A 77 4.82 -6.65 -1.79
CA ASP A 77 3.62 -6.44 -2.60
C ASP A 77 3.88 -6.40 -4.10
N VAL A 78 5.04 -5.89 -4.54
CA VAL A 78 5.36 -5.79 -5.97
C VAL A 78 5.33 -7.16 -6.67
N PHE A 79 5.74 -8.21 -5.96
CA PHE A 79 5.70 -9.57 -6.47
C PHE A 79 4.28 -10.12 -6.52
N SER A 80 3.41 -9.65 -5.62
CA SER A 80 2.01 -10.06 -5.53
C SER A 80 1.09 -9.33 -6.51
N LEU A 81 1.48 -8.16 -7.01
CA LEU A 81 0.69 -7.32 -7.93
C LEU A 81 0.18 -8.07 -9.16
N SER A 82 1.06 -8.84 -9.81
CA SER A 82 0.73 -9.58 -11.03
C SER A 82 -0.37 -10.61 -10.81
N ARG A 83 -0.31 -11.31 -9.67
CA ARG A 83 -1.32 -12.25 -9.22
C ARG A 83 -2.63 -11.52 -8.90
N TRP A 84 -2.55 -10.41 -8.18
CA TRP A 84 -3.74 -9.69 -7.74
C TRP A 84 -4.56 -9.09 -8.88
N VAL A 85 -3.91 -8.58 -9.91
CA VAL A 85 -4.58 -8.06 -11.11
C VAL A 85 -5.36 -9.16 -11.84
N ARG A 86 -4.80 -10.38 -11.92
CA ARG A 86 -5.48 -11.53 -12.53
C ARG A 86 -6.73 -11.93 -11.73
N GLU A 87 -6.60 -12.00 -10.40
CA GLU A 87 -7.71 -12.31 -9.49
C GLU A 87 -8.84 -11.27 -9.59
N SER A 88 -8.51 -9.98 -9.72
CA SER A 88 -9.49 -8.91 -9.89
C SER A 88 -10.28 -9.02 -11.22
N GLY A 89 -9.69 -9.62 -12.25
CA GLY A 89 -10.39 -9.91 -13.51
C GLY A 89 -11.31 -11.12 -13.44
N THR A 90 -10.95 -12.15 -12.64
CA THR A 90 -11.77 -13.37 -12.47
C THR A 90 -12.92 -13.20 -11.49
N ALA A 91 -12.74 -12.38 -10.44
CA ALA A 91 -13.80 -12.09 -9.46
C ALA A 91 -14.99 -11.32 -10.05
N ALA A 92 -14.83 -10.69 -11.21
CA ALA A 92 -15.90 -10.03 -11.96
C ALA A 92 -16.81 -10.99 -12.75
N GLN A 93 -16.52 -12.30 -12.74
CA GLN A 93 -17.25 -13.32 -13.52
C GLN A 93 -18.16 -14.24 -12.69
N HIS A 94 -18.19 -14.09 -11.38
CA HIS A 94 -19.13 -14.77 -10.47
C HIS A 94 -20.08 -13.77 -9.83
#